data_AF-A0A4Y7T1I3-F1
#
_entry.id   AF-A0A4Y7T1I3-F1
#
_cell.length_a   1.000
_cell.length_b   1.000
_cell.length_c   1.000
_cell.angle_alpha   90.00
_cell.angle_beta   90.00
_cell.angle_gamma   90.00
#
_symmetry.space_group_name_H-M   'P 1'
#
loop_
_entity.id
_entity.type
_entity.pdbx_description
1 polymer ?
#
loop_
_entity_poly.entity_id
_entity_poly.type
_entity_poly.pdbx_seq_one_letter_code
_entity_poly.pdbx_strand_id
1 'polypeptide(L)'
;MCVRCGQQPVILFTETGLIPIRYRRLEFSLRFLVYATQCPRGHYVREAMEEAVKLDFGGDKSWISDLRTTIQRLPFHCAFPTHDLLGDPDVVGHLIKIVRDGARVDLQRRVEASPKLYLLHGRMEKDEDGGLTRTVPVFLRHYLKVANPAHRVALSQVLLSGHKYAVETGRRGKSYRARVDRTCRLCNQVVETPEHVWLECDVAGQLVQLRRDMVGDVGALCTPNELDWMTEADGDIVETMKRLVALRSAVSRVAQYAFDVSRFMAREVQW
;
A
#
# COMPACT_ATOMS: atom_id res chain seq x y z
N MET A 1 -11.78 -8.54 -10.41
CA MET A 1 -10.36 -8.27 -10.06
C MET A 1 -9.49 -9.19 -10.92
N CYS A 2 -8.89 -8.67 -12.01
CA CYS A 2 -8.18 -9.47 -13.00
C CYS A 2 -6.71 -9.68 -12.59
N VAL A 3 -6.35 -10.93 -12.28
CA VAL A 3 -5.02 -11.37 -11.81
C VAL A 3 -3.93 -11.30 -12.91
N ARG A 4 -4.29 -10.95 -14.15
CA ARG A 4 -3.37 -11.01 -15.31
C ARG A 4 -2.55 -9.75 -15.58
N CYS A 5 -2.66 -8.69 -14.77
CA CYS A 5 -1.94 -7.45 -15.01
C CYS A 5 -0.92 -7.11 -13.92
N GLY A 6 -0.04 -8.05 -13.53
CA GLY A 6 1.18 -7.77 -12.76
C GLY A 6 1.05 -6.78 -11.58
N GLN A 7 -0.12 -6.74 -10.93
CA GLN A 7 -0.36 -5.87 -9.79
C GLN A 7 0.36 -6.50 -8.63
N GLN A 8 1.33 -5.78 -8.07
CA GLN A 8 2.09 -6.25 -6.93
C GLN A 8 1.08 -6.56 -5.81
N PRO A 9 1.06 -7.80 -5.26
CA PRO A 9 0.19 -8.17 -4.16
C PRO A 9 0.29 -7.21 -2.96
N VAL A 10 1.41 -6.47 -2.87
CA VAL A 10 1.64 -5.44 -1.87
C VAL A 10 0.50 -4.43 -1.76
N ILE A 11 -0.08 -4.00 -2.88
CA ILE A 11 -1.14 -2.96 -2.92
C ILE A 11 -2.37 -3.43 -2.14
N LEU A 12 -2.77 -4.69 -2.33
CA LEU A 12 -3.90 -5.27 -1.61
C LEU A 12 -3.67 -5.12 -0.11
N PHE A 13 -2.49 -5.49 0.37
CA PHE A 13 -2.17 -5.47 1.80
C PHE A 13 -2.09 -4.03 2.35
N THR A 14 -1.33 -3.16 1.67
CA THR A 14 -1.06 -1.80 2.16
C THR A 14 -2.30 -0.92 2.15
N GLU A 15 -3.20 -1.10 1.18
CA GLU A 15 -4.38 -0.24 1.02
C GLU A 15 -5.63 -0.76 1.74
N THR A 16 -5.72 -2.06 2.05
CA THR A 16 -6.89 -2.65 2.75
C THR A 16 -6.66 -2.89 4.24
N GLY A 17 -5.43 -2.70 4.74
CA GLY A 17 -5.10 -3.02 6.12
C GLY A 17 -4.89 -4.52 6.38
N LEU A 18 -4.83 -5.34 5.34
CA LEU A 18 -4.64 -6.79 5.46
C LEU A 18 -3.16 -7.16 5.58
N ILE A 19 -2.88 -8.18 6.39
CA ILE A 19 -1.54 -8.78 6.48
C ILE A 19 -1.48 -10.02 5.59
N PRO A 20 -0.41 -10.21 4.79
CA PRO A 20 -0.18 -11.42 4.01
C PRO A 20 -0.36 -12.69 4.83
N ILE A 21 -1.02 -13.69 4.23
CA ILE A 21 -1.35 -14.95 4.92
C ILE A 21 -0.11 -15.66 5.49
N ARG A 22 1.05 -15.53 4.83
CA ARG A 22 2.32 -16.09 5.30
C ARG A 22 2.72 -15.56 6.69
N TYR A 23 2.55 -14.26 6.93
CA TYR A 23 2.90 -13.64 8.20
C TYR A 23 1.85 -13.95 9.27
N ARG A 24 0.56 -13.99 8.89
CA ARG A 24 -0.52 -14.41 9.80
C ARG A 24 -0.34 -15.85 10.27
N ARG A 25 -0.01 -16.78 9.36
CA ARG A 25 0.24 -18.18 9.72
C ARG A 25 1.43 -18.32 10.67
N LEU A 26 2.54 -17.65 10.38
CA LEU A 26 3.70 -17.64 11.26
C LEU A 26 3.36 -17.08 12.64
N GLU A 27 2.63 -15.96 12.70
CA GLU A 27 2.16 -15.38 13.97
C GLU A 27 1.30 -16.38 14.77
N PHE A 28 0.36 -17.06 14.12
CA PHE A 28 -0.45 -18.08 14.79
C PHE A 28 0.39 -19.22 15.34
N SER A 29 1.37 -19.71 14.57
CA SER A 29 2.27 -20.76 15.05
C SER A 29 3.13 -20.31 16.24
N LEU A 30 3.59 -19.06 16.24
CA LEU A 30 4.33 -18.48 17.36
C LEU A 30 3.45 -18.26 18.59
N ARG A 31 2.19 -17.86 18.41
CA ARG A 31 1.22 -17.76 19.52
C ARG A 31 0.92 -19.12 20.13
N PHE A 32 0.86 -20.16 19.30
CA PHE A 32 0.75 -21.54 19.79
C PHE A 32 2.01 -21.96 20.55
N LEU A 33 3.20 -21.53 20.12
CA LEU A 33 4.44 -21.76 20.87
C LEU A 33 4.39 -21.09 22.26
N VAL A 34 3.90 -19.84 22.37
CA VAL A 34 3.67 -19.18 23.68
C VAL A 34 2.70 -19.98 24.55
N TYR A 35 1.61 -20.48 23.96
CA TYR A 35 0.68 -21.33 24.71
C TYR A 35 1.36 -22.61 25.21
N ALA A 36 2.15 -23.27 24.36
CA ALA A 36 2.88 -24.48 24.72
C ALA A 36 3.92 -24.22 25.83
N THR A 37 4.55 -23.04 25.87
CA THR A 37 5.48 -22.69 26.95
C THR A 37 4.78 -22.44 28.28
N GLN A 38 3.52 -22.00 28.26
CA GLN A 38 2.74 -21.72 29.47
C GLN A 38 2.06 -22.98 30.05
N CYS A 39 1.95 -24.07 29.28
CA CYS A 39 1.41 -25.33 29.78
C CYS A 39 2.29 -25.90 30.93
N PRO A 40 1.67 -26.50 31.97
CA PRO A 40 2.41 -27.12 33.07
C PRO A 40 3.22 -28.33 32.58
N ARG A 41 4.28 -28.68 33.32
CA ARG A 41 5.05 -29.92 33.09
C ARG A 41 4.14 -31.14 33.21
N GLY A 42 4.38 -32.15 32.37
CA GLY A 42 3.53 -33.34 32.26
C GLY A 42 2.28 -33.15 31.38
N HIS A 43 1.98 -31.92 30.93
CA HIS A 43 0.94 -31.70 29.93
C HIS A 43 1.44 -32.10 28.54
N TYR A 44 0.68 -32.91 27.80
CA TYR A 44 1.11 -33.45 26.49
C TYR A 44 1.64 -32.39 25.52
N VAL A 45 1.03 -31.20 25.48
CA VAL A 45 1.49 -30.10 24.61
C VAL A 45 2.87 -29.57 25.02
N ARG A 46 3.13 -29.47 26.34
CA ARG A 46 4.42 -29.00 26.86
C ARG A 46 5.51 -30.02 26.53
N GLU A 47 5.26 -31.29 26.82
CA GLU A 47 6.20 -32.38 26.56
C GLU A 47 6.51 -32.52 25.07
N ALA A 48 5.48 -32.47 24.20
CA ALA A 48 5.66 -32.53 22.75
C ALA A 48 6.46 -31.34 22.21
N MET A 49 6.27 -30.14 22.77
CA MET A 49 7.04 -28.96 22.40
C MET A 49 8.51 -29.09 22.82
N GLU A 50 8.78 -29.50 24.06
CA GLU A 50 10.15 -29.71 24.54
C GLU A 50 10.89 -30.77 23.71
N GLU A 51 10.21 -31.85 23.32
CA GLU A 51 10.76 -32.86 22.43
C GLU A 51 11.03 -32.31 21.02
N ALA A 52 10.11 -31.53 20.46
CA ALA A 52 10.30 -30.89 19.15
C ALA A 52 11.47 -29.89 19.17
N VAL A 53 11.71 -29.21 20.29
CA VAL A 53 12.88 -28.36 20.50
C VAL A 53 14.15 -29.21 20.52
N LYS A 54 14.20 -30.28 21.32
CA LYS A 54 15.37 -31.18 21.37
C LYS A 54 15.74 -31.73 19.98
N LEU A 55 14.74 -32.18 19.21
CA LEU A 55 14.95 -32.68 17.84
C LEU A 55 15.60 -31.62 16.93
N ASP A 56 15.08 -30.39 16.92
CA ASP A 56 15.61 -29.30 16.08
C ASP A 56 17.07 -28.92 16.44
N PHE A 57 17.42 -28.95 17.73
CA PHE A 57 18.80 -28.70 18.17
C PHE A 57 19.71 -29.94 18.06
N GLY A 58 19.14 -31.14 17.96
CA GLY A 58 19.83 -32.38 17.59
C GLY A 58 20.11 -32.51 16.10
N GLY A 59 19.54 -31.64 15.27
CA GLY A 59 19.69 -31.65 13.80
C GLY A 59 18.59 -32.41 13.05
N ASP A 60 17.58 -32.91 13.78
CA ASP A 60 16.44 -33.63 13.21
C ASP A 60 15.29 -32.69 12.83
N LYS A 61 14.42 -33.18 11.93
CA LYS A 61 13.24 -32.43 11.50
C LYS A 61 12.16 -32.44 12.57
N SER A 62 11.68 -31.26 12.92
CA SER A 62 10.55 -31.06 13.82
C SER A 62 9.72 -29.83 13.42
N TRP A 63 8.58 -29.65 14.07
CA TRP A 63 7.79 -28.42 13.92
C TRP A 63 8.60 -27.15 14.27
N ILE A 64 9.54 -27.23 15.22
CA ILE A 64 10.42 -26.11 15.58
C ILE A 64 11.41 -25.83 14.44
N SER A 65 11.94 -26.87 13.79
CA SER A 65 12.84 -26.70 12.63
C SER A 65 12.15 -26.02 11.43
N ASP A 66 10.85 -26.27 11.24
CA ASP A 66 10.03 -25.59 10.24
C ASP A 66 9.84 -24.10 10.58
N LEU A 67 9.63 -23.78 11.87
CA LEU A 67 9.54 -22.39 12.34
C LEU A 67 10.85 -21.65 12.15
N ARG A 68 11.97 -22.24 12.56
CA ARG A 68 13.32 -21.70 12.36
C ARG A 68 13.58 -21.40 10.89
N THR A 69 13.33 -22.38 10.02
CA THR A 69 13.50 -22.24 8.57
C THR A 69 12.61 -21.14 7.99
N THR A 70 11.35 -21.06 8.45
CA THR A 70 10.41 -20.03 8.00
C THR A 70 10.87 -18.64 8.41
N ILE A 71 11.37 -18.48 9.63
CA ILE A 71 11.88 -17.21 10.17
C ILE A 71 13.15 -16.77 9.44
N GLN A 72 14.07 -17.70 9.18
CA GLN A 72 15.30 -17.42 8.42
C GLN A 72 15.03 -17.00 6.97
N ARG A 73 13.90 -17.41 6.39
CA ARG A 73 13.48 -17.07 5.02
C ARG A 73 12.68 -15.76 4.94
N LEU A 74 12.49 -15.04 6.05
CA LEU A 74 11.80 -13.76 6.04
C LEU A 74 12.61 -12.72 5.22
N PRO A 75 11.95 -11.78 4.51
CA PRO A 75 12.62 -10.74 3.73
C PRO A 75 13.20 -9.60 4.61
N PHE A 76 13.33 -9.86 5.90
CA PHE A 76 13.87 -8.96 6.92
C PHE A 76 14.57 -9.79 7.99
N HIS A 77 15.54 -9.18 8.67
CA HIS A 77 16.29 -9.85 9.71
C HIS A 77 15.38 -10.21 10.90
N CYS A 78 15.41 -11.47 11.30
CA CYS A 78 14.69 -12.00 12.45
C CYS A 78 15.49 -13.20 12.98
N ALA A 79 16.08 -13.06 14.16
CA ALA A 79 16.86 -14.12 14.78
C ALA A 79 15.91 -15.14 15.43
N PHE A 80 16.17 -16.43 15.18
CA PHE A 80 15.48 -17.49 15.90
C PHE A 80 16.15 -17.68 17.28
N PRO A 81 15.39 -17.75 18.40
CA PRO A 81 15.97 -17.90 19.72
C PRO A 81 16.78 -19.19 19.88
N THR A 82 17.76 -19.16 20.78
CA THR A 82 18.53 -20.34 21.19
C THR A 82 17.68 -21.29 22.03
N HIS A 83 18.16 -22.53 22.20
CA HIS A 83 17.45 -23.62 22.87
C HIS A 83 16.92 -23.23 24.26
N ASP A 84 17.76 -22.59 25.06
CA ASP A 84 17.49 -22.13 26.42
C ASP A 84 16.43 -21.02 26.50
N LEU A 85 16.32 -20.20 25.45
CA LEU A 85 15.41 -19.05 25.42
C LEU A 85 14.03 -19.38 24.82
N LEU A 86 13.88 -20.48 24.08
CA LEU A 86 12.59 -20.88 23.49
C LEU A 86 11.54 -21.28 24.53
N GLY A 87 11.98 -21.67 25.73
CA GLY A 87 11.09 -21.99 26.84
C GLY A 87 10.43 -20.77 27.48
N ASP A 88 10.92 -19.56 27.19
CA ASP A 88 10.45 -18.31 27.77
C ASP A 88 9.29 -17.70 26.93
N PRO A 89 8.07 -17.58 27.48
CA PRO A 89 6.94 -16.98 26.77
C PRO A 89 7.20 -15.52 26.35
N ASP A 90 7.99 -14.75 27.09
CA ASP A 90 8.27 -13.35 26.79
C ASP A 90 9.23 -13.22 25.60
N VAL A 91 10.20 -14.12 25.47
CA VAL A 91 11.09 -14.20 24.30
C VAL A 91 10.29 -14.50 23.03
N VAL A 92 9.39 -15.48 23.08
CA VAL A 92 8.54 -15.83 21.93
C VAL A 92 7.53 -14.71 21.65
N GLY A 93 7.03 -14.04 22.70
CA GLY A 93 6.21 -12.82 22.58
C GLY A 93 6.94 -11.70 21.86
N HIS A 94 8.21 -11.47 22.17
CA HIS A 94 9.06 -10.50 21.48
C HIS A 94 9.29 -10.88 20.02
N LEU A 95 9.52 -12.15 19.72
CA LEU A 95 9.64 -12.66 18.36
C LEU A 95 8.37 -12.40 17.52
N ILE A 96 7.18 -12.57 18.09
CA ILE A 96 5.91 -12.18 17.45
C ILE A 96 5.90 -10.69 17.07
N LYS A 97 6.38 -9.83 17.99
CA LYS A 97 6.47 -8.37 17.74
C LYS A 97 7.41 -8.08 16.57
N ILE A 98 8.61 -8.67 16.56
CA ILE A 98 9.59 -8.51 15.46
C ILE A 98 8.97 -8.94 14.13
N VAL A 99 8.30 -10.10 14.07
CA VAL A 99 7.66 -10.60 12.84
C VAL A 99 6.58 -9.63 12.35
N ARG A 100 5.74 -9.09 13.25
CA ARG A 100 4.69 -8.12 12.90
C ARG A 100 5.26 -6.82 12.36
N ASP A 101 6.28 -6.29 13.01
CA ASP A 101 6.89 -5.00 12.62
C ASP A 101 7.71 -5.16 11.34
N GLY A 102 8.49 -6.23 11.23
CA GLY A 102 9.23 -6.59 10.03
C GLY A 102 8.32 -6.80 8.82
N ALA A 103 7.14 -7.43 9.00
CA ALA A 103 6.15 -7.58 7.94
C ALA A 103 5.64 -6.24 7.40
N ARG A 104 5.40 -5.25 8.29
CA ARG A 104 5.00 -3.90 7.88
C ARG A 104 6.11 -3.17 7.13
N VAL A 105 7.35 -3.30 7.61
CA VAL A 105 8.54 -2.71 6.96
C VAL A 105 8.78 -3.33 5.57
N ASP A 106 8.64 -4.65 5.42
CA ASP A 106 8.73 -5.33 4.11
C ASP A 106 7.68 -4.80 3.13
N LEU A 107 6.42 -4.67 3.58
CA LEU A 107 5.35 -4.15 2.74
C LEU A 107 5.62 -2.69 2.33
N GLN A 108 6.04 -1.82 3.25
CA GLN A 108 6.42 -0.44 2.92
C GLN A 108 7.55 -0.42 1.90
N ARG A 109 8.64 -1.17 2.16
CA ARG A 109 9.80 -1.24 1.27
C ARG A 109 9.40 -1.65 -0.15
N ARG A 110 8.48 -2.61 -0.29
CA ARG A 110 8.00 -3.08 -1.59
C ARG A 110 7.15 -2.05 -2.33
N VAL A 111 6.44 -1.18 -1.60
CA VAL A 111 5.76 -0.01 -2.20
C VAL A 111 6.80 0.99 -2.69
N GLU A 112 7.71 1.43 -1.80
CA GLU A 112 8.74 2.44 -2.12
C GLU A 112 9.71 2.01 -3.23
N ALA A 113 10.00 0.71 -3.33
CA ALA A 113 10.84 0.16 -4.39
C ALA A 113 10.12 0.08 -5.75
N SER A 114 8.81 0.31 -5.80
CA SER A 114 8.01 0.16 -7.00
C SER A 114 7.91 1.47 -7.78
N PRO A 115 8.53 1.60 -8.97
CA PRO A 115 8.42 2.83 -9.77
C PRO A 115 6.99 3.08 -10.29
N LYS A 116 6.08 2.10 -10.18
CA LYS A 116 4.66 2.26 -10.50
C LYS A 116 3.92 3.02 -9.41
N LEU A 117 4.26 2.74 -8.16
CA LEU A 117 3.50 3.17 -6.99
C LEU A 117 4.03 4.49 -6.44
N TYR A 118 4.66 5.32 -7.26
CA TYR A 118 5.26 6.58 -6.83
C TYR A 118 4.25 7.55 -6.19
N LEU A 119 2.98 7.48 -6.59
CA LEU A 119 1.86 8.20 -5.95
C LEU A 119 1.53 7.69 -4.53
N LEU A 120 2.01 6.50 -4.15
CA LEU A 120 1.85 5.93 -2.81
C LEU A 120 3.13 6.07 -1.96
N HIS A 121 4.24 6.53 -2.54
CA HIS A 121 5.51 6.69 -1.83
C HIS A 121 5.40 7.78 -0.76
N GLY A 122 5.99 7.52 0.40
CA GLY A 122 6.03 8.47 1.52
C GLY A 122 4.64 8.82 2.07
N ARG A 123 3.61 8.02 1.78
CA ARG A 123 2.24 8.36 2.16
C ARG A 123 2.07 8.46 3.67
N MET A 124 1.54 9.60 4.10
CA MET A 124 1.28 9.94 5.50
C MET A 124 -0.23 9.85 5.76
N GLU A 125 -0.61 9.38 6.95
CA GLU A 125 -2.00 9.42 7.42
C GLU A 125 -2.10 10.40 8.59
N LYS A 126 -3.21 11.15 8.66
CA LYS A 126 -3.58 11.94 9.85
C LYS A 126 -3.88 10.99 11.02
N ASP A 127 -3.31 11.28 12.17
CA ASP A 127 -3.57 10.56 13.43
C ASP A 127 -5.01 10.81 13.92
N GLU A 128 -5.47 10.04 14.91
CA GLU A 128 -6.78 10.21 15.55
C GLU A 128 -6.95 11.61 16.17
N ASP A 129 -5.84 12.22 16.62
CA ASP A 129 -5.79 13.57 17.18
C ASP A 129 -5.64 14.69 16.13
N GLY A 130 -5.74 14.37 14.83
CA GLY A 130 -5.66 15.36 13.76
C GLY A 130 -4.26 15.91 13.46
N GLY A 131 -3.25 15.51 14.24
CA GLY A 131 -1.84 15.73 13.92
C GLY A 131 -1.43 14.92 12.69
N LEU A 132 -0.73 15.55 11.75
CA LEU A 132 0.19 14.84 10.86
C LEU A 132 1.23 14.22 11.82
N THR A 133 1.67 12.96 11.76
CA THR A 133 2.25 12.30 10.61
C THR A 133 2.74 10.92 11.06
N ARG A 134 2.07 9.82 10.69
CA ARG A 134 2.73 8.51 10.73
C ARG A 134 2.63 7.85 9.37
N THR A 135 3.76 7.38 8.86
CA THR A 135 3.75 6.39 7.79
C THR A 135 3.10 5.14 8.36
N VAL A 136 1.86 4.87 7.96
CA VAL A 136 1.18 3.62 8.29
C VAL A 136 1.20 2.75 7.03
N PRO A 137 2.10 1.75 6.97
CA PRO A 137 2.28 0.95 5.75
C PRO A 137 1.04 0.14 5.39
N VAL A 138 0.28 -0.27 6.39
CA VAL A 138 -0.87 -1.16 6.24
C VAL A 138 -2.07 -0.54 6.94
N PHE A 139 -2.98 0.03 6.16
CA PHE A 139 -4.17 0.71 6.67
C PHE A 139 -5.29 0.68 5.63
N LEU A 140 -6.56 0.56 6.07
CA LEU A 140 -7.70 0.69 5.16
C LEU A 140 -7.86 2.16 4.76
N ARG A 141 -7.46 2.48 3.53
CA ARG A 141 -7.41 3.86 3.05
C ARG A 141 -8.79 4.49 2.91
N HIS A 142 -8.90 5.77 3.25
CA HIS A 142 -10.16 6.52 3.24
C HIS A 142 -10.78 6.63 1.85
N TYR A 143 -10.00 6.75 0.79
CA TYR A 143 -10.53 6.82 -0.57
C TYR A 143 -11.22 5.51 -1.02
N LEU A 144 -10.91 4.37 -0.38
CA LEU A 144 -11.64 3.11 -0.58
C LEU A 144 -13.00 3.08 0.13
N LYS A 145 -13.30 4.08 0.96
CA LYS A 145 -14.60 4.25 1.63
C LYS A 145 -15.54 5.20 0.89
N VAL A 146 -15.11 5.79 -0.24
CA VAL A 146 -15.97 6.61 -1.09
C VAL A 146 -17.21 5.80 -1.48
N ALA A 147 -18.41 6.34 -1.20
CA ALA A 147 -19.66 5.60 -1.32
C ALA A 147 -19.93 5.13 -2.76
N ASN A 148 -19.81 6.03 -3.73
CA ASN A 148 -20.04 5.71 -5.14
C ASN A 148 -18.98 4.72 -5.66
N PRO A 149 -19.36 3.49 -6.07
CA PRO A 149 -18.40 2.49 -6.53
C PRO A 149 -17.62 2.90 -7.78
N ALA A 150 -18.24 3.62 -8.72
CA ALA A 150 -17.58 4.03 -9.96
C ALA A 150 -16.50 5.07 -9.69
N HIS A 151 -16.78 6.05 -8.82
CA HIS A 151 -15.82 7.07 -8.39
C HIS A 151 -14.65 6.43 -7.63
N ARG A 152 -14.98 5.55 -6.67
CA ARG A 152 -13.97 4.80 -5.90
C ARG A 152 -13.05 4.00 -6.82
N VAL A 153 -13.59 3.30 -7.81
CA VAL A 153 -12.81 2.51 -8.77
C VAL A 153 -11.93 3.42 -9.62
N ALA A 154 -12.45 4.53 -10.14
CA ALA A 154 -11.69 5.46 -10.97
C ALA A 154 -10.48 6.03 -10.21
N LEU A 155 -10.69 6.54 -9.00
CA LEU A 155 -9.60 7.05 -8.16
C LEU A 155 -8.58 5.96 -7.81
N SER A 156 -9.05 4.76 -7.44
CA SER A 156 -8.18 3.63 -7.14
C SER A 156 -7.35 3.21 -8.37
N GLN A 157 -7.93 3.23 -9.57
CA GLN A 157 -7.17 2.94 -10.80
C GLN A 157 -6.07 3.97 -11.03
N VAL A 158 -6.30 5.24 -10.71
CA VAL A 158 -5.28 6.27 -10.85
C VAL A 158 -4.14 6.05 -9.85
N LEU A 159 -4.44 5.88 -8.57
CA LEU A 159 -3.42 5.73 -7.51
C LEU A 159 -2.61 4.44 -7.63
N LEU A 160 -3.25 3.35 -8.07
CA LEU A 160 -2.68 2.01 -8.08
C LEU A 160 -2.12 1.63 -9.46
N SER A 161 -1.85 2.63 -10.29
CA SER A 161 -1.38 2.49 -11.68
C SER A 161 -2.25 1.55 -12.53
N GLY A 162 -3.54 1.46 -12.23
CA GLY A 162 -4.54 0.71 -13.01
C GLY A 162 -5.16 1.50 -14.16
N HIS A 163 -4.80 2.78 -14.30
CA HIS A 163 -5.33 3.70 -15.29
C HIS A 163 -4.80 3.44 -16.72
N LYS A 164 -5.46 4.07 -17.70
CA LYS A 164 -5.15 3.94 -19.13
C LYS A 164 -4.34 5.11 -19.71
N TYR A 165 -3.73 5.94 -18.87
CA TYR A 165 -2.80 6.97 -19.37
C TYR A 165 -1.58 6.38 -20.09
N ALA A 166 -0.99 7.13 -21.01
CA ALA A 166 0.10 6.69 -21.88
C ALA A 166 1.31 6.19 -21.09
N VAL A 167 1.60 6.77 -19.90
CA VAL A 167 2.69 6.33 -19.03
C VAL A 167 2.58 4.83 -18.66
N GLU A 168 1.37 4.30 -18.51
CA GLU A 168 1.11 2.89 -18.22
C GLU A 168 0.77 2.06 -19.45
N THR A 169 -0.02 2.59 -20.40
CA THR A 169 -0.38 1.84 -21.62
C THR A 169 0.83 1.63 -22.54
N GLY A 170 1.72 2.61 -22.66
CA GLY A 170 2.98 2.46 -23.39
C GLY A 170 3.98 1.50 -22.72
N ARG A 171 3.79 1.21 -21.43
CA ARG A 171 4.57 0.19 -20.71
C ARG A 171 4.04 -1.23 -20.94
N ARG A 172 2.71 -1.39 -21.02
CA ARG A 172 2.00 -2.68 -21.09
C ARG A 172 1.56 -3.08 -22.49
N GLY A 173 1.65 -2.16 -23.44
CA GLY A 173 1.22 -2.37 -24.81
C GLY A 173 2.01 -3.46 -25.53
N LYS A 174 1.53 -3.86 -26.71
CA LYS A 174 2.18 -4.86 -27.57
C LYS A 174 3.65 -4.53 -27.85
N SER A 175 3.95 -3.24 -28.00
CA SER A 175 5.30 -2.71 -28.16
C SER A 175 5.61 -1.82 -26.97
N TYR A 176 6.70 -2.15 -26.26
CA TYR A 176 7.23 -1.29 -25.21
C TYR A 176 7.62 0.07 -25.82
N ARG A 177 7.18 1.16 -25.19
CA ARG A 177 7.63 2.53 -25.49
C ARG A 177 8.47 3.05 -24.34
N ALA A 178 9.58 3.74 -24.60
CA ALA A 178 10.35 4.38 -23.53
C ALA A 178 9.48 5.44 -22.84
N ARG A 179 9.78 5.81 -21.59
CA ARG A 179 8.91 6.74 -20.83
C ARG A 179 8.73 8.08 -21.54
N VAL A 180 9.81 8.59 -22.14
CA VAL A 180 9.84 9.88 -22.87
C VAL A 180 8.91 9.87 -24.09
N ASP A 181 8.69 8.71 -24.72
CA ASP A 181 7.84 8.56 -25.91
C ASP A 181 6.35 8.36 -25.56
N ARG A 182 6.00 8.36 -24.28
CA ARG A 182 4.62 8.17 -23.79
C ARG A 182 3.94 9.52 -23.63
N THR A 183 3.98 10.34 -24.67
CA THR A 183 3.45 11.71 -24.65
C THR A 183 1.94 11.73 -24.43
N CYS A 184 1.47 12.86 -23.88
CA CYS A 184 0.07 13.18 -23.68
C CYS A 184 -0.67 13.18 -25.01
N ARG A 185 -1.71 12.36 -25.11
CA ARG A 185 -2.52 12.22 -26.32
C ARG A 185 -3.40 13.45 -26.59
N LEU A 186 -3.46 14.40 -25.65
CA LEU A 186 -4.14 15.68 -25.84
C LEU A 186 -3.18 16.75 -26.35
N CYS A 187 -2.10 17.04 -25.61
CA CYS A 187 -1.20 18.16 -25.92
C CYS A 187 0.05 17.77 -26.73
N ASN A 188 0.42 16.49 -26.71
CA ASN A 188 1.63 15.95 -27.33
C ASN A 188 2.97 16.61 -26.89
N GLN A 189 2.99 17.31 -25.75
CA GLN A 189 4.18 18.03 -25.26
C GLN A 189 4.97 17.26 -24.20
N VAL A 190 4.27 16.68 -23.22
CA VAL A 190 4.88 16.03 -22.05
C VAL A 190 4.35 14.61 -21.87
N VAL A 191 4.99 13.82 -21.01
CA VAL A 191 4.55 12.44 -20.73
C VAL A 191 3.13 12.43 -20.13
N GLU A 192 2.26 11.55 -20.62
CA GLU A 192 0.88 11.44 -20.12
C GLU A 192 0.85 10.72 -18.76
N THR A 193 1.03 11.49 -17.69
CA THR A 193 0.85 11.03 -16.32
C THR A 193 -0.47 11.53 -15.74
N PRO A 194 -0.98 10.91 -14.67
CA PRO A 194 -2.17 11.41 -13.98
C PRO A 194 -2.07 12.88 -13.58
N GLU A 195 -0.91 13.30 -13.04
CA GLU A 195 -0.65 14.66 -12.58
C GLU A 195 -0.78 15.66 -13.73
N HIS A 196 -0.14 15.35 -14.85
CA HIS A 196 -0.22 16.18 -16.04
C HIS A 196 -1.66 16.35 -16.51
N VAL A 197 -2.40 15.24 -16.70
CA VAL A 197 -3.79 15.30 -17.18
C VAL A 197 -4.68 16.03 -16.17
N TRP A 198 -4.54 15.73 -14.88
CA TRP A 198 -5.44 16.24 -13.84
C TRP A 198 -5.18 17.70 -13.50
N LEU A 199 -3.93 18.14 -13.49
CA LEU A 199 -3.54 19.40 -12.85
C LEU A 199 -2.91 20.41 -13.82
N GLU A 200 -2.29 19.97 -14.93
CA GLU A 200 -1.61 20.87 -15.88
C GLU A 200 -2.34 21.02 -17.21
N CYS A 201 -2.59 19.91 -17.93
CA CYS A 201 -3.01 19.90 -19.33
C CYS A 201 -4.20 20.83 -19.60
N ASP A 202 -4.00 21.86 -20.41
CA ASP A 202 -4.94 22.95 -20.64
C ASP A 202 -5.50 22.99 -22.07
N VAL A 203 -5.02 22.11 -22.95
CA VAL A 203 -5.41 22.06 -24.37
C VAL A 203 -6.91 21.81 -24.57
N ALA A 204 -7.54 21.03 -23.69
CA ALA A 204 -8.97 20.71 -23.79
C ALA A 204 -9.81 21.54 -22.82
N GLY A 205 -10.65 22.43 -23.36
CA GLY A 205 -11.51 23.31 -22.53
C GLY A 205 -12.42 22.55 -21.55
N GLN A 206 -12.93 21.37 -21.95
CA GLN A 206 -13.74 20.52 -21.04
C GLN A 206 -12.91 20.00 -19.85
N LEU A 207 -11.65 19.62 -20.07
CA LEU A 207 -10.76 19.16 -19.00
C LEU A 207 -10.43 20.31 -18.03
N VAL A 208 -10.18 21.50 -18.58
CA VAL A 208 -9.96 22.72 -17.79
C VAL A 208 -11.18 23.03 -16.94
N GLN A 209 -12.39 22.89 -17.49
CA GLN A 209 -13.61 23.12 -16.73
C GLN A 209 -13.78 22.10 -15.59
N LEU A 210 -13.59 20.81 -15.86
CA LEU A 210 -13.62 19.77 -14.82
C LEU A 210 -12.61 20.06 -13.69
N ARG A 211 -11.42 20.54 -14.03
CA ARG A 211 -10.40 20.93 -13.04
C ARG A 211 -10.87 22.13 -12.20
N ARG A 212 -11.44 23.16 -12.82
CA ARG A 212 -11.97 24.34 -12.11
C ARG A 212 -13.09 23.96 -11.15
N ASP A 213 -14.01 23.11 -11.60
CA ASP A 213 -15.12 22.61 -10.79
C ASP A 213 -14.58 21.82 -9.58
N MET A 214 -13.61 20.93 -9.80
CA MET A 214 -12.95 20.17 -8.74
C MET A 214 -12.24 21.09 -7.73
N VAL A 215 -11.49 22.11 -8.20
CA VAL A 215 -10.81 23.06 -7.32
C VAL A 215 -11.82 23.88 -6.51
N GLY A 216 -12.94 24.31 -7.12
CA GLY A 216 -14.01 25.01 -6.43
C GLY A 216 -14.68 24.15 -5.36
N ASP A 217 -14.98 22.89 -5.68
CA ASP A 217 -15.54 21.92 -4.73
C ASP A 217 -14.59 21.62 -3.56
N VAL A 218 -13.29 21.46 -3.83
CA VAL A 218 -12.27 21.25 -2.79
C VAL A 218 -12.16 22.49 -1.91
N GLY A 219 -12.11 23.69 -2.51
CA GLY A 219 -12.07 24.96 -1.78
C GLY A 219 -13.27 25.18 -0.87
N ALA A 220 -14.46 24.72 -1.27
CA ALA A 220 -15.67 24.82 -0.47
C ALA A 220 -15.76 23.80 0.69
N LEU A 221 -15.07 22.65 0.57
CA LEU A 221 -15.14 21.55 1.54
C LEU A 221 -13.98 21.54 2.54
N CYS A 222 -12.82 22.08 2.17
CA CYS A 222 -11.62 22.06 2.99
C CYS A 222 -11.53 23.26 3.93
N THR A 223 -10.87 23.08 5.07
CA THR A 223 -10.54 24.19 5.98
C THR A 223 -9.35 25.01 5.43
N PRO A 224 -9.15 26.26 5.89
CA PRO A 224 -7.98 27.05 5.49
C PRO A 224 -6.65 26.32 5.72
N ASN A 225 -6.47 25.67 6.87
CA ASN A 225 -5.28 24.88 7.16
C ASN A 225 -5.07 23.70 6.19
N GLU A 226 -6.16 23.07 5.72
CA GLU A 226 -6.07 21.99 4.73
C GLU A 226 -5.67 22.51 3.34
N LEU A 227 -6.12 23.72 2.98
CA LEU A 227 -5.77 24.39 1.74
C LEU A 227 -4.31 24.87 1.76
N ASP A 228 -3.86 25.47 2.87
CA ASP A 228 -2.46 25.88 3.07
C ASP A 228 -1.52 24.67 3.01
N TRP A 229 -1.89 23.58 3.69
CA TRP A 229 -1.13 22.33 3.60
C TRP A 229 -1.08 21.78 2.17
N MET A 230 -2.13 21.95 1.37
CA MET A 230 -2.11 21.51 -0.03
C MET A 230 -1.17 22.36 -0.89
N THR A 231 -1.06 23.68 -0.63
CA THR A 231 -0.24 24.61 -1.42
C THR A 231 1.25 24.61 -1.02
N GLU A 232 1.59 24.13 0.18
CA GLU A 232 2.96 23.91 0.67
C GLU A 232 3.80 22.87 -0.13
N ALA A 233 3.26 22.30 -1.22
CA ALA A 233 3.96 21.30 -2.03
C ALA A 233 5.13 21.85 -2.88
N ASP A 234 5.46 23.15 -2.74
CA ASP A 234 6.60 23.84 -3.40
C ASP A 234 6.69 23.61 -4.92
N GLY A 235 5.53 23.49 -5.58
CA GLY A 235 5.46 23.26 -7.02
C GLY A 235 5.72 21.82 -7.48
N ASP A 236 5.99 20.86 -6.57
CA ASP A 236 6.03 19.44 -6.94
C ASP A 236 4.60 18.93 -7.16
N ILE A 237 4.25 18.78 -8.44
CA ILE A 237 2.93 18.34 -8.86
C ILE A 237 2.55 16.94 -8.39
N VAL A 238 3.54 16.05 -8.23
CA VAL A 238 3.31 14.71 -7.69
C VAL A 238 2.88 14.83 -6.23
N GLU A 239 3.57 15.67 -5.47
CA GLU A 239 3.24 15.94 -4.08
C GLU A 239 1.89 16.67 -3.95
N THR A 240 1.61 17.64 -4.81
CA THR A 240 0.28 18.28 -4.89
C THR A 240 -0.83 17.25 -5.08
N MET A 241 -0.65 16.31 -6.02
CA MET A 241 -1.63 15.25 -6.27
C MET A 241 -1.79 14.30 -5.07
N LYS A 242 -0.69 13.95 -4.40
CA LYS A 242 -0.73 13.13 -3.18
C LYS A 242 -1.52 13.81 -2.07
N ARG A 243 -1.27 15.10 -1.82
CA ARG A 243 -1.96 15.89 -0.80
C ARG A 243 -3.44 16.04 -1.12
N LEU A 244 -3.79 16.34 -2.38
CA LEU A 244 -5.18 16.42 -2.84
C LEU A 244 -5.98 15.16 -2.51
N VAL A 245 -5.40 13.98 -2.74
CA VAL A 245 -6.04 12.69 -2.46
C VAL A 245 -6.09 12.36 -0.97
N ALA A 246 -5.14 12.88 -0.19
CA ALA A 246 -5.08 12.68 1.26
C ALA A 246 -6.13 13.50 2.03
N LEU A 247 -6.72 14.54 1.42
CA LEU A 247 -7.80 15.34 2.00
C LEU A 247 -9.07 14.50 2.20
N ARG A 248 -9.35 14.10 3.44
CA ARG A 248 -10.52 13.29 3.79
C ARG A 248 -11.84 14.03 3.54
N SER A 249 -11.85 15.35 3.78
CA SER A 249 -12.99 16.26 3.56
C SER A 249 -13.44 16.28 2.09
N ALA A 250 -12.50 16.31 1.16
CA ALA A 250 -12.79 16.44 -0.27
C ALA A 250 -12.63 15.14 -1.10
N VAL A 251 -12.20 14.03 -0.51
CA VAL A 251 -11.88 12.79 -1.26
C VAL A 251 -13.00 12.29 -2.16
N SER A 252 -14.26 12.48 -1.76
CA SER A 252 -15.43 12.08 -2.56
C SER A 252 -15.54 12.91 -3.85
N ARG A 253 -15.20 14.20 -3.81
CA ARG A 253 -15.15 15.09 -4.97
C ARG A 253 -13.95 14.80 -5.86
N VAL A 254 -12.78 14.55 -5.26
CA VAL A 254 -11.59 14.10 -5.99
C VAL A 254 -11.87 12.78 -6.72
N ALA A 255 -12.60 11.85 -6.10
CA ALA A 255 -12.99 10.59 -6.72
C ALA A 255 -14.02 10.76 -7.86
N GLN A 256 -14.94 11.71 -7.72
CA GLN A 256 -15.85 12.10 -8.79
C GLN A 256 -15.08 12.68 -9.98
N TYR A 257 -14.18 13.64 -9.72
CA TYR A 257 -13.30 14.21 -10.74
C TYR A 257 -12.50 13.13 -11.48
N ALA A 258 -11.94 12.17 -10.75
CA ALA A 258 -11.23 11.02 -11.33
C ALA A 258 -12.09 10.25 -12.35
N PHE A 259 -13.36 10.03 -12.01
CA PHE A 259 -14.32 9.34 -12.86
C PHE A 259 -14.70 10.17 -14.09
N ASP A 260 -14.96 11.47 -13.92
CA ASP A 260 -15.33 12.36 -15.01
C ASP A 260 -14.19 12.55 -16.00
N VAL A 261 -12.95 12.73 -15.52
CA VAL A 261 -11.74 12.73 -16.36
C VAL A 261 -11.57 11.40 -17.08
N SER A 262 -11.79 10.27 -16.39
CA SER A 262 -11.75 8.94 -17.02
C SER A 262 -12.75 8.83 -18.18
N ARG A 263 -13.97 9.33 -18.02
CA ARG A 263 -14.98 9.34 -19.09
C ARG A 263 -14.62 10.27 -20.23
N PHE A 264 -14.11 11.45 -19.92
CA PHE A 264 -13.62 12.42 -20.90
C PHE A 264 -12.50 11.79 -21.75
N MET A 265 -11.45 11.28 -21.10
CA MET A 265 -10.31 10.68 -21.79
C MET A 265 -10.71 9.45 -22.62
N ALA A 266 -11.67 8.64 -22.14
CA ALA A 266 -12.16 7.51 -22.91
C ALA A 266 -12.83 7.91 -24.23
N ARG A 267 -13.51 9.07 -24.25
CA ARG A 267 -14.10 9.62 -25.47
C ARG A 267 -13.05 10.24 -26.40
N GLU A 268 -12.18 11.09 -25.86
CA GLU A 268 -11.28 11.90 -26.69
C GLU A 268 -10.09 11.10 -27.26
N VAL A 269 -9.54 10.15 -26.48
CA VAL A 269 -8.30 9.45 -26.84
C VAL A 269 -8.46 7.92 -26.89
N GLN A 270 -9.71 7.46 -27.00
CA GLN A 270 -10.13 6.06 -27.24
C GLN A 270 -9.43 5.03 -26.34
N TRP A 271 -9.81 5.03 -25.06
CA TRP A 271 -9.28 4.13 -24.03
C TRP A 271 -9.61 2.66 -24.19
#